data_AF-A0A2N1R9U8-F1
#
_entry.id   AF-A0A2N1R9U8-F1
#
_cell.length_a   1.000
_cell.length_b   1.000
_cell.length_c   1.000
_cell.angle_alpha   90.00
_cell.angle_beta   90.00
_cell.angle_gamma   90.00
#
_symmetry.space_group_name_H-M   'P 1'
#
loop_
_entity.id
_entity.type
_entity.pdbx_description
1 polymer ?
#
loop_
_entity_poly.entity_id
_entity_poly.type
_entity_poly.pdbx_seq_one_letter_code
_entity_poly.pdbx_strand_id
1 'polypeptide(L)'
;MNYRGLKVYPDRALSVVNQDSQGVAAKGYDMVALFDRKQLVTGSPDFSVRRLDATWYFANEANRAQFSASPDRFMPQYGGYCSWSVANDSELPPSPGDPSAYDFVAGKLYFKYNKMVRFLWRLASAKYIHKADARWPMFQDTIKAYVADADVQPTRGAPK
;
A
#
# COMPACT_ATOMS: atom_id res chain seq x y z
N MET A 1 -22.08 -7.71 -7.73
CA MET A 1 -22.06 -6.57 -6.79
C MET A 1 -21.70 -5.29 -7.54
N ASN A 2 -22.54 -4.25 -7.44
CA ASN A 2 -22.28 -2.94 -8.05
C ASN A 2 -21.33 -2.13 -7.18
N TYR A 3 -20.02 -2.32 -7.35
CA TYR A 3 -18.99 -1.55 -6.65
C TYR A 3 -18.87 -0.13 -7.24
N ARG A 4 -19.89 0.71 -7.00
CA ARG A 4 -19.91 2.19 -7.16
C ARG A 4 -19.07 2.77 -8.33
N GLY A 5 -19.15 2.21 -9.53
CA GLY A 5 -18.44 2.73 -10.71
C GLY A 5 -16.90 2.59 -10.66
N LEU A 6 -16.36 1.75 -9.77
CA LEU A 6 -14.94 1.39 -9.76
C LEU A 6 -14.67 0.29 -10.79
N LYS A 7 -13.59 0.45 -11.55
CA LYS A 7 -13.05 -0.61 -12.41
C LYS A 7 -12.21 -1.55 -11.54
N VAL A 8 -12.71 -2.77 -11.34
CA VAL A 8 -12.04 -3.81 -10.54
C VAL A 8 -11.07 -4.59 -11.42
N TYR A 9 -9.85 -4.79 -10.93
CA TYR A 9 -8.77 -5.57 -11.56
C TYR A 9 -8.52 -6.84 -10.74
N PRO A 10 -9.21 -7.96 -11.07
CA PRO A 10 -9.17 -9.18 -10.28
C PRO A 10 -7.83 -9.93 -10.36
N ASP A 11 -6.98 -9.58 -11.32
CA ASP A 11 -5.61 -10.07 -11.47
C ASP A 11 -4.64 -9.49 -10.43
N ARG A 12 -5.07 -8.47 -9.68
CA ARG A 12 -4.30 -7.86 -8.60
C ARG A 12 -4.89 -8.25 -7.26
N ALA A 13 -4.02 -8.48 -6.28
CA ALA A 13 -4.44 -8.73 -4.91
C ALA A 13 -5.30 -7.56 -4.39
N LEU A 14 -6.55 -7.83 -4.07
CA LEU A 14 -7.47 -6.88 -3.43
C LEU A 14 -7.17 -6.87 -1.93
N SER A 15 -6.19 -6.05 -1.53
CA SER A 15 -5.76 -5.90 -0.14
C SER A 15 -5.70 -4.43 0.26
N VAL A 16 -5.82 -4.17 1.57
CA VAL A 16 -5.62 -2.83 2.12
C VAL A 16 -4.14 -2.43 2.15
N VAL A 17 -3.22 -3.36 1.86
CA VAL A 17 -1.79 -3.13 1.68
C VAL A 17 -1.39 -3.50 0.26
N ASN A 18 -0.64 -2.60 -0.39
CA ASN A 18 -0.01 -2.86 -1.67
C ASN A 18 1.11 -3.90 -1.48
N GLN A 19 0.92 -5.07 -2.09
CA GLN A 19 1.80 -6.22 -1.98
C GLN A 19 1.99 -6.90 -3.34
N ASP A 20 3.09 -7.62 -3.49
CA ASP A 20 3.34 -8.43 -4.68
C ASP A 20 2.54 -9.74 -4.68
N SER A 21 2.76 -10.58 -5.69
CA SER A 21 2.07 -11.88 -5.83
C SER A 21 2.40 -12.89 -4.73
N GLN A 22 3.43 -12.65 -3.93
CA GLN A 22 3.81 -13.46 -2.76
C GLN A 22 3.28 -12.84 -1.45
N GLY A 23 2.52 -11.74 -1.51
CA GLY A 23 2.02 -11.03 -0.34
C GLY A 23 3.09 -10.19 0.36
N VAL A 24 4.20 -9.84 -0.30
CA VAL A 24 5.26 -9.02 0.30
C VAL A 24 4.95 -7.54 0.10
N ALA A 25 4.87 -6.81 1.22
CA ALA A 25 4.63 -5.37 1.24
C ALA A 25 5.88 -4.58 0.83
N ALA A 26 5.65 -3.34 0.35
CA ALA A 26 6.70 -2.36 0.08
C ALA A 26 7.88 -2.90 -0.77
N LYS A 27 7.61 -3.86 -1.66
CA LYS A 27 8.63 -4.56 -2.48
C LYS A 27 9.79 -5.14 -1.66
N GLY A 28 9.55 -5.52 -0.41
CA GLY A 28 10.55 -6.10 0.50
C GLY A 28 11.53 -5.10 1.11
N TYR A 29 11.31 -3.79 0.97
CA TYR A 29 12.15 -2.79 1.63
C TYR A 29 11.81 -2.63 3.11
N ASP A 30 12.85 -2.42 3.90
CA ASP A 30 12.76 -2.14 5.33
C ASP A 30 12.16 -0.75 5.57
N MET A 31 10.93 -0.73 6.05
CA MET A 31 10.20 0.49 6.33
C MET A 31 10.78 1.29 7.50
N VAL A 32 11.36 0.63 8.50
CA VAL A 32 12.00 1.32 9.64
C VAL A 32 13.24 2.05 9.15
N ALA A 33 14.08 1.39 8.35
CA ALA A 33 15.22 2.02 7.71
C ALA A 33 14.81 3.22 6.84
N LEU A 34 13.71 3.10 6.10
CA LEU A 34 13.21 4.19 5.26
C LEU A 34 12.68 5.36 6.09
N PHE A 35 12.00 5.12 7.20
CA PHE A 35 11.51 6.18 8.09
C PHE A 35 12.64 6.89 8.83
N ASP A 36 13.56 6.14 9.43
CA ASP A 36 14.59 6.69 10.31
C ASP A 36 15.77 7.27 9.54
N ARG A 37 16.20 6.60 8.46
CA ARG A 37 17.43 6.95 7.72
C ARG A 37 17.17 7.51 6.33
N LYS A 38 15.92 7.51 5.85
CA LYS A 38 15.56 7.91 4.48
C LYS A 38 16.28 7.07 3.41
N GLN A 39 16.60 5.83 3.74
CA GLN A 39 17.32 4.90 2.87
C GLN A 39 16.44 3.72 2.52
N LEU A 40 16.47 3.33 1.24
CA LEU A 40 15.92 2.06 0.81
C LEU A 40 16.93 0.97 1.10
N VAL A 41 16.65 0.19 2.15
CA VAL A 41 17.43 -0.98 2.53
C VAL A 41 16.57 -2.21 2.29
N THR A 42 17.07 -3.17 1.54
CA THR A 42 16.37 -4.44 1.32
C THR A 42 16.28 -5.22 2.63
N GLY A 43 15.08 -5.71 2.96
CA GLY A 43 14.89 -6.59 4.11
C GLY A 43 15.21 -8.05 3.80
N SER A 44 15.25 -8.88 4.84
CA SER A 44 15.37 -10.33 4.73
C SER A 44 14.05 -11.02 5.12
N PRO A 45 13.68 -12.13 4.46
CA PRO A 45 12.61 -13.02 4.94
C PRO A 45 12.83 -13.51 6.38
N ASP A 46 14.09 -13.63 6.83
CA ASP A 46 14.45 -14.06 8.20
C ASP A 46 13.96 -13.07 9.26
N PHE A 47 13.86 -11.78 8.90
CA PHE A 47 13.36 -10.73 9.76
C PHE A 47 12.05 -10.21 9.20
N SER A 48 10.97 -10.94 9.46
CA SER A 48 9.65 -10.64 8.90
C SER A 48 8.57 -10.43 9.95
N VAL A 49 7.55 -9.66 9.57
CA VAL A 49 6.33 -9.44 10.35
C VAL A 49 5.12 -9.57 9.43
N ARG A 50 4.16 -10.39 9.84
CA ARG A 50 2.87 -10.53 9.15
C ARG A 50 1.88 -9.51 9.72
N ARG A 51 1.37 -8.58 8.91
CA ARG A 51 0.40 -7.56 9.34
C ARG A 51 -0.45 -7.06 8.18
N LEU A 52 -1.76 -6.87 8.44
CA LEU A 52 -2.78 -6.42 7.47
C LEU A 52 -2.76 -7.21 6.15
N ASP A 53 -2.78 -8.53 6.26
CA ASP A 53 -2.74 -9.42 5.11
C ASP A 53 -1.49 -9.30 4.18
N ALA A 54 -0.45 -8.56 4.60
CA ALA A 54 0.88 -8.57 4.00
C ALA A 54 2.02 -9.07 4.92
N THR A 55 3.13 -9.46 4.30
CA THR A 55 4.42 -9.76 4.94
C THR A 55 5.38 -8.60 4.74
N TRP A 56 5.96 -8.10 5.84
CA TRP A 56 6.91 -6.99 5.85
C TRP A 56 8.30 -7.52 6.19
N TYR A 57 9.31 -7.14 5.42
CA TYR A 57 10.71 -7.55 5.63
C TYR A 57 11.54 -6.43 6.22
N PHE A 58 12.54 -6.81 7.02
CA PHE A 58 13.44 -5.89 7.71
C PHE A 58 14.88 -6.32 7.52
N ALA A 59 15.80 -5.37 7.56
CA ALA A 59 17.22 -5.62 7.34
C ALA A 59 17.88 -6.31 8.55
N ASN A 60 17.26 -6.23 9.72
CA ASN A 60 17.74 -6.83 10.97
C ASN A 60 16.61 -6.96 12.00
N GLU A 61 16.90 -7.71 13.07
CA GLU A 61 15.94 -7.96 14.17
C GLU A 61 15.52 -6.67 14.90
N ALA A 62 16.42 -5.70 15.07
CA ALA A 62 16.09 -4.45 15.75
C ALA A 62 15.01 -3.66 15.00
N ASN A 63 15.11 -3.58 13.67
CA ASN A 63 14.11 -2.93 12.82
C ASN A 63 12.79 -3.71 12.83
N ARG A 64 12.85 -5.05 12.76
CA ARG A 64 11.67 -5.91 12.90
C ARG A 64 10.95 -5.70 14.24
N ALA A 65 11.70 -5.61 15.34
CA ALA A 65 11.16 -5.35 16.67
C ALA A 65 10.52 -3.96 16.76
N GLN A 66 11.17 -2.91 16.23
CA GLN A 66 10.60 -1.56 16.18
C GLN A 66 9.29 -1.50 15.40
N PHE A 67 9.25 -2.13 14.23
CA PHE A 67 8.02 -2.22 13.45
C PHE A 67 6.93 -2.98 14.21
N SER A 68 7.27 -4.10 14.85
CA SER A 68 6.30 -4.89 15.62
C SER A 68 5.71 -4.10 16.79
N ALA A 69 6.51 -3.27 17.45
CA ALA A 69 6.10 -2.44 18.57
C ALA A 69 5.27 -1.22 18.16
N SER A 70 5.51 -0.63 16.99
CA SER A 70 4.81 0.59 16.54
C SER A 70 4.59 0.62 15.01
N PRO A 71 3.86 -0.35 14.46
CA PRO A 71 3.75 -0.54 13.01
C PRO A 71 3.09 0.65 12.31
N ASP A 72 2.06 1.24 12.92
CA ASP A 72 1.33 2.37 12.33
C ASP A 72 2.22 3.62 12.13
N ARG A 73 3.35 3.71 12.86
CA ARG A 73 4.36 4.75 12.66
C ARG A 73 5.18 4.54 11.39
N PHE A 74 5.43 3.29 11.02
CA PHE A 74 6.35 2.90 9.95
C PHE A 74 5.64 2.49 8.66
N MET A 75 4.31 2.40 8.68
CA MET A 75 3.56 2.06 7.48
C MET A 75 3.41 3.28 6.55
N PRO A 76 3.53 3.08 5.23
CA PRO A 76 3.23 4.14 4.28
C PRO A 76 1.72 4.43 4.28
N GLN A 77 1.36 5.69 4.03
CA GLN A 77 -0.02 6.09 3.83
C GLN A 77 -0.64 5.31 2.67
N TYR A 78 -1.95 5.07 2.81
CA TYR A 78 -2.76 4.38 1.81
C TYR A 78 -2.23 2.98 1.47
N GLY A 79 -1.74 2.26 2.49
CA GLY A 79 -1.26 0.89 2.34
C GLY A 79 -0.04 0.73 1.44
N GLY A 80 0.64 1.83 1.06
CA GLY A 80 1.74 1.79 0.10
C GLY A 80 1.30 1.76 -1.37
N TYR A 81 0.01 2.00 -1.65
CA TYR A 81 -0.45 2.30 -3.00
C TYR A 81 0.01 3.69 -3.46
N CYS A 82 -0.05 3.93 -4.77
CA CYS A 82 0.24 5.24 -5.34
C CYS A 82 -0.77 6.27 -4.81
N SER A 83 -0.30 7.24 -4.02
CA SER A 83 -1.19 8.25 -3.42
C SER A 83 -1.91 9.12 -4.45
N TRP A 84 -1.32 9.29 -5.64
CA TRP A 84 -1.98 9.98 -6.74
C TRP A 84 -3.15 9.16 -7.29
N SER A 85 -2.98 7.85 -7.42
CA SER A 85 -4.02 6.94 -7.89
C SER A 85 -5.19 6.89 -6.92
N VAL A 86 -4.91 6.82 -5.62
CA VAL A 86 -5.93 6.93 -4.56
C VAL A 86 -6.69 8.26 -4.65
N ALA A 87 -6.01 9.36 -4.99
CA ALA A 87 -6.64 10.67 -5.12
C ALA A 87 -7.50 10.83 -6.39
N ASN A 88 -7.08 10.26 -7.53
CA ASN A 88 -7.61 10.62 -8.86
C ASN A 88 -8.25 9.48 -9.65
N ASP A 89 -7.86 8.22 -9.43
CA ASP A 89 -8.23 7.12 -10.31
C ASP A 89 -9.46 6.38 -9.79
N SER A 90 -10.27 5.80 -10.68
CA SER A 90 -11.45 5.01 -10.31
C SER A 90 -11.17 3.50 -10.38
N GLU A 91 -9.95 3.09 -10.06
CA GLU A 91 -9.49 1.70 -10.16
C GLU A 91 -9.43 1.03 -8.78
N LEU A 92 -9.73 -0.28 -8.73
CA LEU A 92 -9.62 -1.11 -7.54
C LEU A 92 -8.84 -2.41 -7.84
N PRO A 93 -7.76 -2.74 -7.11
CA PRO A 93 -7.09 -1.85 -6.15
C PRO A 93 -6.45 -0.65 -6.85
N PRO A 94 -6.13 0.44 -6.12
CA PRO A 94 -5.38 1.56 -6.69
C PRO A 94 -4.05 1.10 -7.28
N SER A 95 -3.45 1.89 -8.17
CA SER A 95 -2.17 1.55 -8.78
C SER A 95 -1.07 1.35 -7.70
N PRO A 96 -0.14 0.40 -7.90
CA PRO A 96 0.90 0.11 -6.92
C PRO A 96 1.81 1.33 -6.71
N GLY A 97 2.24 1.52 -5.47
CA GLY A 97 3.29 2.48 -5.13
C GLY A 97 4.67 1.89 -5.32
N ASP A 98 5.61 2.71 -5.75
CA ASP A 98 7.03 2.40 -5.80
C ASP A 98 7.76 3.03 -4.61
N PRO A 99 8.38 2.22 -3.73
CA PRO A 99 9.21 2.71 -2.63
C PRO A 99 10.35 3.63 -3.10
N SER A 100 10.85 3.51 -4.34
CA SER A 100 11.87 4.43 -4.88
C SER A 100 11.34 5.83 -5.21
N ALA A 101 10.02 5.97 -5.31
CA ALA A 101 9.30 7.20 -5.60
C ALA A 101 8.55 7.72 -4.36
N TYR A 102 9.17 7.62 -3.19
CA TYR A 102 8.60 8.03 -1.91
C TYR A 102 8.70 9.53 -1.64
N ASP A 103 7.78 10.10 -0.87
CA ASP A 103 7.95 11.43 -0.25
C ASP A 103 7.46 11.42 1.19
N PHE A 104 8.12 12.21 2.04
CA PHE A 104 7.65 12.52 3.38
C PHE A 104 6.95 13.87 3.37
N VAL A 105 5.71 13.92 3.86
CA VAL A 105 4.94 15.16 4.02
C VAL A 105 4.34 15.15 5.43
N ALA A 106 4.67 16.16 6.24
CA ALA A 106 4.22 16.27 7.63
C ALA A 106 4.46 14.97 8.45
N GLY A 107 5.66 14.38 8.32
CA GLY A 107 6.04 13.15 9.03
C GLY A 107 5.45 11.85 8.48
N LYS A 108 4.54 11.91 7.51
CA LYS A 108 3.90 10.73 6.89
C LYS A 108 4.59 10.36 5.59
N LEU A 109 4.68 9.06 5.31
CA LEU A 109 5.32 8.52 4.11
C LEU A 109 4.29 8.23 3.02
N TYR A 110 4.57 8.65 1.79
CA TYR A 110 3.69 8.48 0.65
C TYR A 110 4.45 7.91 -0.55
N PHE A 111 3.96 6.83 -1.15
CA PHE A 111 4.51 6.29 -2.39
C PHE A 111 3.79 6.80 -3.63
N LYS A 112 4.51 6.76 -4.76
CA LYS A 112 4.01 7.13 -6.08
C LYS A 112 4.33 6.01 -7.05
N TYR A 113 3.57 5.94 -8.13
CA TYR A 113 3.76 4.89 -9.12
C TYR A 113 5.18 4.89 -9.69
N ASN A 114 5.74 6.07 -9.95
CA ASN A 114 7.11 6.26 -10.40
C ASN A 114 7.62 7.68 -10.08
N LYS A 115 8.88 7.97 -10.44
CA LYS A 115 9.53 9.26 -10.20
C LYS A 115 8.87 10.44 -10.95
N MET A 116 8.26 10.21 -12.12
CA MET A 116 7.53 11.25 -12.85
C MET A 116 6.25 11.64 -12.12
N VAL A 117 5.46 10.67 -11.65
CA VAL A 117 4.28 10.93 -10.83
C VAL A 117 4.67 11.60 -9.50
N ARG A 118 5.83 11.25 -8.93
CA ARG A 118 6.38 11.93 -7.76
C ARG A 118 6.69 13.40 -8.03
N PHE A 119 7.31 13.72 -9.17
CA PHE A 119 7.54 15.10 -9.56
C PHE A 119 6.23 15.90 -9.63
N LEU A 120 5.22 15.37 -10.34
CA LEU A 120 3.91 16.03 -10.44
C LEU A 120 3.21 16.16 -9.09
N TRP A 121 3.28 15.13 -8.24
CA TRP A 121 2.73 15.16 -6.89
C TRP A 121 3.28 16.30 -6.06
N ARG A 122 4.60 16.54 -6.11
CA ARG A 122 5.26 17.58 -5.32
C ARG A 122 4.75 18.98 -5.63
N LEU A 123 4.25 19.22 -6.83
CA LEU A 123 3.68 20.51 -7.23
C LEU A 123 2.35 20.83 -6.51
N ALA A 124 1.62 19.83 -6.02
CA ALA A 124 0.32 20.03 -5.38
C ALA A 124 -0.01 18.94 -4.33
N SER A 125 0.98 18.53 -3.54
CA SER A 125 0.86 17.39 -2.63
C SER A 125 -0.29 17.53 -1.64
N ALA A 126 -0.45 18.71 -1.02
CA ALA A 126 -1.55 18.99 -0.08
C ALA A 126 -2.94 18.75 -0.68
N LYS A 127 -3.16 19.20 -1.93
CA LYS A 127 -4.41 18.98 -2.67
C LYS A 127 -4.69 17.49 -2.88
N TYR A 128 -3.67 16.72 -3.27
CA TYR A 128 -3.85 15.29 -3.51
C TYR A 128 -3.96 14.48 -2.22
N ILE A 129 -3.28 14.90 -1.14
CA ILE A 129 -3.44 14.30 0.19
C ILE A 129 -4.89 14.45 0.65
N HIS A 130 -5.44 15.66 0.62
CA HIS A 130 -6.83 15.90 1.02
C HIS A 130 -7.83 15.02 0.23
N LYS A 131 -7.64 14.91 -1.09
CA LYS A 131 -8.48 14.03 -1.93
C LYS A 131 -8.29 12.54 -1.57
N ALA A 132 -7.06 12.09 -1.40
CA ALA A 132 -6.78 10.70 -1.08
C ALA A 132 -7.29 10.32 0.32
N ASP A 133 -7.17 11.21 1.31
CA ASP A 133 -7.70 11.01 2.67
C ASP A 133 -9.23 10.83 2.65
N ALA A 134 -9.95 11.59 1.82
CA ALA A 134 -11.39 11.44 1.68
C ALA A 134 -11.80 10.13 0.99
N ARG A 135 -10.97 9.61 0.09
CA ARG A 135 -11.28 8.44 -0.75
C ARG A 135 -10.80 7.12 -0.16
N TRP A 136 -9.72 7.14 0.61
CA TRP A 136 -9.08 5.95 1.15
C TRP A 136 -10.02 5.07 1.99
N PRO A 137 -10.86 5.62 2.90
CA PRO A 137 -11.82 4.80 3.65
C PRO A 137 -12.78 4.03 2.72
N MET A 138 -13.25 4.65 1.63
CA MET A 138 -14.13 3.98 0.66
C MET A 138 -13.44 2.78 -0.01
N PHE A 139 -12.15 2.90 -0.34
CA PHE A 139 -11.37 1.79 -0.87
C PHE A 139 -11.24 0.66 0.15
N GLN A 140 -10.92 0.99 1.41
CA GLN A 140 -10.81 0.00 2.48
C GLN A 140 -12.12 -0.75 2.71
N ASP A 141 -13.24 -0.05 2.75
CA ASP A 141 -14.56 -0.65 2.95
C ASP A 141 -14.95 -1.56 1.79
N THR A 142 -14.66 -1.12 0.55
CA THR A 142 -14.97 -1.92 -0.64
C THR A 142 -14.13 -3.20 -0.70
N ILE A 143 -12.83 -3.11 -0.36
CA ILE A 143 -11.93 -4.27 -0.30
C ILE A 143 -12.40 -5.26 0.78
N LYS A 144 -12.73 -4.77 1.98
CA LYS A 144 -13.23 -5.61 3.07
C LYS A 144 -14.53 -6.32 2.71
N ALA A 145 -15.47 -5.62 2.08
CA ALA A 145 -16.72 -6.22 1.62
C ALA A 145 -16.46 -7.33 0.58
N TYR A 146 -15.60 -7.06 -0.41
CA TYR A 146 -15.25 -8.04 -1.43
C TYR A 146 -14.63 -9.31 -0.83
N VAL A 147 -13.68 -9.17 0.10
CA VAL A 147 -13.03 -10.30 0.76
C VAL A 147 -14.05 -11.11 1.60
N ALA A 148 -14.91 -10.43 2.36
CA ALA A 148 -15.96 -11.09 3.13
C ALA A 148 -16.95 -11.87 2.24
N ASP A 149 -17.31 -11.32 1.07
CA ASP A 149 -18.20 -11.98 0.12
C ASP A 149 -17.54 -13.17 -0.59
N ALA A 150 -16.23 -13.09 -0.86
CA ALA A 150 -15.45 -14.18 -1.45
C ALA A 150 -15.31 -15.39 -0.52
N ASP A 151 -15.21 -15.16 0.79
CA ASP A 151 -15.21 -16.23 1.80
C ASP A 151 -16.57 -16.94 1.93
N VAL A 152 -17.66 -16.29 1.50
CA VAL A 152 -19.03 -16.83 1.50
C VAL A 152 -19.37 -17.58 0.20
N GLN A 153 -18.63 -17.38 -0.88
CA GLN A 153 -18.85 -18.01 -2.19
C GLN A 153 -17.58 -18.75 -2.65
N PRO A 154 -17.47 -20.09 -2.52
CA PRO A 154 -16.30 -20.82 -3.01
C PRO A 154 -16.23 -20.66 -4.54
N THR A 155 -15.29 -19.83 -4.98
CA THR A 155 -14.78 -19.64 -6.35
C THR A 155 -15.80 -19.91 -7.48
N ARG A 156 -16.55 -18.87 -7.87
CA ARG A 156 -17.04 -18.81 -9.25
C ARG A 156 -15.82 -18.59 -10.14
N GLY A 157 -15.44 -19.64 -10.87
CA GLY A 157 -14.16 -19.79 -11.58
C GLY A 157 -13.63 -18.55 -12.29
N ALA A 158 -12.31 -18.38 -12.20
CA ALA A 158 -11.55 -17.42 -12.99
C ALA A 158 -11.82 -17.65 -14.50
N PRO A 159 -12.01 -16.59 -15.30
CA PRO A 159 -12.08 -16.72 -16.75
C PRO A 159 -10.74 -17.21 -17.30
N LYS A 160 -10.81 -18.17 -18.23
CA LYS A 160 -9.70 -18.81 -18.95
C LYS A 160 -8.89 -17.80 -19.76
#